data_AF-A0A3B1BZX3-F1
#
_entry.id   AF-A0A3B1BZX3-F1
#
_cell.length_a   1.000
_cell.length_b   1.000
_cell.length_c   1.000
_cell.angle_alpha   90.00
_cell.angle_beta   90.00
_cell.angle_gamma   90.00
#
_symmetry.space_group_name_H-M   'P 1'
#
loop_
_entity.id
_entity.type
_entity.pdbx_description
1 polymer ?
#
loop_
_entity_poly.entity_id
_entity_poly.type
_entity_poly.pdbx_seq_one_letter_code
_entity_poly.pdbx_strand_id
1 'polypeptide(L)' 'MSLSALLEKTLQKISLLPESEQDVLAEVLQRELESEKQWSKTLKESEGQLERLADEALTELKEGRAESLDTEKL' A
#
# COMPACT_ATOMS: atom_id res chain seq x y z
N MET A 1 -14.69 -1.09 -22.06
CA MET A 1 -14.50 -1.68 -20.72
C MET A 1 -15.73 -1.34 -19.90
N SER A 2 -16.32 -2.30 -19.17
CA SER A 2 -17.46 -2.05 -18.27
C SER A 2 -17.00 -2.05 -16.82
N LEU A 3 -17.69 -1.28 -15.97
CA LEU A 3 -17.44 -1.29 -14.53
C LEU A 3 -17.84 -2.65 -13.93
N SER A 4 -17.23 -2.99 -12.78
CA SER A 4 -17.75 -4.10 -11.99
C SER A 4 -19.10 -3.71 -11.38
N ALA A 5 -19.99 -4.70 -11.21
CA ALA A 5 -21.32 -4.45 -10.65
C ALA A 5 -21.27 -3.78 -9.26
N LEU A 6 -20.23 -4.07 -8.46
CA LEU A 6 -20.03 -3.44 -7.16
C LEU A 6 -19.63 -1.97 -7.27
N LEU A 7 -18.70 -1.63 -8.16
CA LEU A 7 -18.25 -0.25 -8.36
C LEU A 7 -19.39 0.60 -8.92
N GLU A 8 -20.13 0.07 -9.91
CA GLU A 8 -21.30 0.73 -10.48
C GLU A 8 -22.36 1.03 -9.40
N LYS A 9 -22.73 0.03 -8.59
CA LYS A 9 -23.67 0.21 -7.46
C LYS A 9 -23.17 1.22 -6.43
N THR A 10 -21.86 1.29 -6.22
CA THR A 10 -21.26 2.24 -5.28
C THR A 10 -21.34 3.66 -5.82
N LEU A 11 -20.98 3.88 -7.09
CA LEU A 11 -21.10 5.18 -7.75
C LEU A 11 -22.55 5.67 -7.81
N GLN A 12 -23.51 4.77 -8.05
CA GLN A 12 -24.94 5.10 -7.99
C GLN A 12 -25.37 5.59 -6.61
N LYS A 13 -24.80 5.07 -5.52
CA LYS A 13 -25.09 5.56 -4.16
C LYS A 13 -24.45 6.91 -3.91
N ILE A 14 -23.21 7.11 -4.35
CA ILE A 14 -22.49 8.37 -4.21
C ILE A 14 -23.23 9.49 -4.96
N SER A 15 -23.71 9.23 -6.17
CA SER A 15 -24.44 10.23 -6.97
C SER A 15 -25.74 10.72 -6.34
N LEU A 16 -26.26 10.05 -5.31
CA LEU A 16 -27.45 10.47 -4.56
C LEU A 16 -27.13 11.41 -3.39
N LEU A 17 -25.85 11.59 -3.04
CA LEU A 17 -25.40 12.47 -1.96
C LEU A 17 -25.33 13.93 -2.44
N PRO A 18 -25.30 14.92 -1.52
CA PRO A 18 -24.97 16.30 -1.87
C PRO A 18 -23.61 16.40 -2.57
N GLU A 19 -23.47 17.35 -3.49
CA GLU A 19 -22.24 17.56 -4.28
C GLU A 19 -20.99 17.67 -3.39
N SER A 20 -21.08 18.39 -2.27
CA SER A 20 -19.98 18.51 -1.30
C SER A 20 -19.52 17.17 -0.72
N GLU A 21 -20.44 16.23 -0.50
CA GLU A 21 -20.10 14.89 -0.02
C GLU A 21 -19.53 14.01 -1.13
N GLN A 22 -20.02 14.19 -2.37
CA GLN A 22 -19.45 13.52 -3.54
C GLN A 22 -18.00 13.93 -3.76
N ASP A 23 -17.70 15.22 -3.67
CA ASP A 23 -16.35 15.76 -3.85
C ASP A 23 -15.40 15.24 -2.78
N VAL A 24 -15.82 15.21 -1.51
CA VAL A 24 -15.00 14.64 -0.42
C VAL A 24 -14.69 13.16 -0.69
N LEU A 25 -15.66 12.38 -1.13
CA LEU A 25 -15.43 10.97 -1.47
C LEU A 25 -14.53 10.81 -2.69
N ALA A 26 -14.69 11.67 -3.71
CA ALA A 26 -13.85 11.67 -4.89
C ALA A 26 -12.39 12.01 -4.55
N GLU A 27 -12.14 12.97 -3.66
CA GLU A 27 -10.79 13.31 -3.19
C GLU A 27 -10.15 12.15 -2.43
N VAL A 28 -10.90 11.48 -1.55
CA VAL A 28 -10.41 10.31 -0.80
C VAL A 28 -10.02 9.18 -1.75
N LEU A 29 -10.89 8.84 -2.71
CA LEU A 29 -10.63 7.77 -3.68
C LEU A 29 -9.43 8.09 -4.57
N GLN A 30 -9.29 9.35 -5.03
CA GLN A 30 -8.14 9.76 -5.83
C GLN A 30 -6.83 9.64 -5.05
N ARG A 31 -6.84 10.06 -3.78
CA ARG A 31 -5.65 9.94 -2.90
C ARG A 31 -5.24 8.49 -2.70
N GLU A 32 -6.20 7.60 -2.50
CA GLU A 32 -5.92 6.18 -2.32
C GLU A 32 -5.30 5.56 -3.58
N LEU A 33 -5.87 5.86 -4.75
CA LEU A 33 -5.34 5.39 -6.03
C LEU A 33 -3.93 5.91 -6.32
N GLU A 34 -3.65 7.18 -6.01
CA GLU A 34 -2.32 7.78 -6.14
C GLU A 34 -1.33 7.13 -5.17
N SER A 35 -1.74 6.90 -3.93
CA SER A 35 -0.94 6.23 -2.90
C SER A 35 -0.53 4.83 -3.36
N GLU A 36 -1.48 4.01 -3.80
CA GLU A 36 -1.23 2.66 -4.30
C GLU A 36 -0.27 2.65 -5.50
N LYS A 37 -0.46 3.59 -6.43
CA LYS A 37 0.44 3.74 -7.58
C LYS A 37 1.86 4.11 -7.15
N GLN A 38 1.99 5.03 -6.18
CA GLN A 38 3.29 5.45 -5.66
C GLN A 38 3.98 4.33 -4.88
N TRP A 39 3.23 3.56 -4.09
CA TRP A 39 3.73 2.36 -3.41
C TRP A 39 4.21 1.31 -4.40
N SER A 40 3.41 1.00 -5.42
CA SER A 40 3.79 0.04 -6.47
C SER A 40 5.09 0.45 -7.18
N LYS A 41 5.23 1.74 -7.50
CA LYS A 41 6.44 2.29 -8.09
C LYS A 41 7.64 2.16 -7.15
N THR A 42 7.50 2.64 -5.92
CA THR A 42 8.59 2.65 -4.92
C THR A 42 9.07 1.24 -4.61
N LEU A 43 8.13 0.30 -4.46
CA LEU A 43 8.44 -1.12 -4.23
C LEU A 43 9.23 -1.71 -5.40
N LYS A 44 8.79 -1.46 -6.64
CA LYS A 44 9.51 -1.94 -7.83
C LYS A 44 10.94 -1.38 -7.93
N GLU A 45 11.14 -0.13 -7.54
CA GLU A 45 12.47 0.50 -7.53
C GLU A 45 13.36 0.02 -6.36
N SER A 46 12.78 -0.63 -5.35
CA SER A 46 13.48 -1.05 -4.13
C SER A 46 14.12 -2.45 -4.19
N GLU A 47 13.91 -3.24 -5.25
CA GLU A 47 14.38 -4.64 -5.35
C GLU A 47 15.87 -4.80 -4.97
N GLY A 48 16.76 -4.02 -5.59
CA GLY A 48 18.21 -4.13 -5.29
C GLY A 48 18.63 -3.58 -3.92
N GLN A 49 17.80 -2.75 -3.26
CA GLN A 49 18.06 -2.37 -1.87
C GLN A 49 17.59 -3.46 -0.91
N LEU A 50 16.42 -4.05 -1.17
CA LEU A 50 15.88 -5.15 -0.38
C LEU A 50 16.74 -6.41 -0.48
N GLU A 51 17.30 -6.70 -1.67
CA GLU A 51 18.25 -7.81 -1.86
C GLU A 51 19.50 -7.63 -1.00
N ARG A 52 20.10 -6.43 -1.01
CA ARG A 52 21.26 -6.12 -0.15
C ARG A 52 20.95 -6.25 1.33
N LEU A 53 19.80 -5.71 1.77
CA LEU A 53 19.36 -5.85 3.16
C LEU A 53 19.17 -7.31 3.57
N ALA A 54 18.64 -8.14 2.67
CA ALA A 54 18.49 -9.57 2.91
C ALA A 54 19.84 -10.29 3.03
N ASP A 55 20.79 -9.97 2.15
CA ASP A 55 22.15 -10.52 2.20
C ASP A 55 22.90 -10.12 3.47
N GLU A 56 22.77 -8.86 3.88
CA GLU A 56 23.32 -8.33 5.13
C GLU A 56 22.75 -9.09 6.34
N ALA A 57 21.43 -9.23 6.43
CA ALA A 57 20.77 -9.96 7.52
C ALA A 57 21.20 -11.43 7.58
N LEU A 58 21.33 -12.10 6.42
CA LEU A 58 21.82 -13.47 6.35
C LEU A 58 23.29 -13.58 6.80
N THR A 59 24.09 -12.58 6.49
CA THR A 59 25.51 -12.51 6.89
C THR A 59 25.63 -12.32 8.40
N GLU A 60 24.87 -11.38 8.98
CA GLU A 60 24.83 -11.17 10.42
C GLU A 60 24.38 -12.42 11.19
N LEU A 61 23.38 -13.13 10.67
CA LEU A 61 22.93 -14.40 11.25
C LEU A 61 24.04 -15.46 11.23
N LYS A 62 24.75 -15.62 10.11
CA LYS A 62 25.88 -16.57 9.99
C LYS A 62 27.03 -16.23 10.93
N GLU A 63 27.25 -14.94 11.17
CA GLU A 63 28.31 -14.44 12.07
C GLU A 63 27.88 -14.38 13.54
N GLY A 64 26.67 -14.87 13.87
CA GLY A 64 26.15 -14.89 15.24
C GLY A 64 25.83 -13.51 15.81
N ARG A 65 25.67 -12.50 14.95
CA ARG A 65 25.31 -11.13 15.33
C ARG A 65 23.80 -10.86 15.31
N ALA A 66 23.00 -11.79 14.79
CA ALA A 66 21.55 -11.70 14.85
C ALA A 66 21.01 -12.21 16.20
N GLU A 67 19.95 -11.56 16.70
CA GLU A 67 19.23 -11.95 17.91
C GLU A 67 17.79 -12.37 17.62
N SER A 68 17.19 -13.13 18.54
CA SER A 68 15.78 -13.49 18.42
C SER A 68 14.91 -12.27 18.70
N LEU A 69 13.94 -12.01 17.82
CA LEU A 69 12.96 -10.94 18.01
C LEU A 69 12.07 -11.26 19.22
N ASP A 70 12.06 -10.37 20.22
CA ASP A 70 11.17 -10.43 21.38
C ASP A 70 9.90 -9.61 21.10
N THR A 71 8.82 -10.28 20.73
CA THR A 71 7.58 -9.63 20.29
C THR A 71 6.84 -8.90 21.42
N GLU A 72 7.16 -9.18 22.67
CA GLU A 72 6.56 -8.50 23.84
C GLU A 72 7.21 -7.13 24.13
N LYS A 73 8.31 -6.81 23.44
CA LYS A 73 9.05 -5.55 23.57
C LYS A 73 8.91 -4.61 22.37
N LEU A 74 8.10 -4.98 21.38
CA LEU A 74 7.74 -4.15 20.23
C LEU A 74 6.64 -3.16 20.59
#